data_AF-A0A258HDF6-F1
#
_entry.id   AF-A0A258HDF6-F1
#
_cell.length_a   1.000
_cell.length_b   1.000
_cell.length_c   1.000
_cell.angle_alpha   90.00
_cell.angle_beta   90.00
_cell.angle_gamma   90.00
#
_symmetry.space_group_name_H-M   'P 1'
#
loop_
_entity.id
_entity.type
_entity.pdbx_description
1 polymer ?
#
loop_
_entity_poly.entity_id
_entity_poly.type
_entity_poly.pdbx_seq_one_letter_code
_entity_poly.pdbx_strand_id
1 'polypeptide(L)'
;MHILDHVDAASLRTDIPEFRPGDTVKVHVNIVEGSRSRIQVFQGVVIGRSNEGIRETFTVRKVSFQVGVERTFPVHSPVIDHIAAA
;
A
#
# COMPACT_ATOMS: atom_id res chain seq x y z
N MET A 1 -8.70 -21.29 6.77
CA MET A 1 -8.77 -21.09 8.22
C MET A 1 -7.36 -21.27 8.75
N HIS A 2 -6.65 -20.16 8.88
CA HIS A 2 -5.34 -20.13 9.50
C HIS A 2 -5.52 -19.92 11.00
N ILE A 3 -4.60 -20.47 11.79
CA ILE A 3 -4.68 -20.46 13.26
C ILE A 3 -4.77 -19.02 13.80
N LEU A 4 -4.18 -18.06 13.10
CA LEU A 4 -4.08 -16.65 13.51
C LEU A 4 -5.20 -15.75 12.98
N ASP A 5 -6.18 -16.28 12.25
CA ASP A 5 -7.25 -15.46 11.63
C ASP A 5 -7.98 -14.58 12.66
N HIS A 6 -8.18 -15.08 13.88
CA HIS A 6 -8.84 -14.36 14.96
C HIS A 6 -8.03 -13.17 15.50
N VAL A 7 -6.69 -13.20 15.39
CA VAL A 7 -5.81 -12.09 15.75
C VAL A 7 -5.75 -11.09 14.61
N ASP A 8 -5.63 -11.59 13.37
CA ASP A 8 -5.45 -10.77 12.17
C ASP A 8 -6.71 -9.94 11.86
N ALA A 9 -7.90 -10.48 12.17
CA ALA A 9 -9.20 -9.86 11.87
C ALA A 9 -9.34 -8.40 12.34
N ALA A 10 -8.78 -8.05 13.50
CA ALA A 10 -8.88 -6.70 14.06
C ALA A 10 -8.04 -5.66 13.29
N SER A 11 -7.03 -6.11 12.55
CA SER A 11 -6.11 -5.24 11.80
C SER A 11 -6.38 -5.24 10.29
N LEU A 12 -7.30 -6.09 9.81
CA LEU A 12 -7.70 -6.11 8.40
C LEU A 12 -8.54 -4.88 8.07
N ARG A 13 -8.08 -4.17 7.04
CA ARG A 13 -8.79 -3.02 6.45
C ARG A 13 -9.83 -3.47 5.42
N THR A 14 -10.96 -2.79 5.39
CA THR A 14 -12.09 -3.06 4.49
C THR A 14 -12.25 -2.01 3.38
N ASP A 15 -11.49 -0.92 3.43
CA ASP A 15 -11.57 0.24 2.53
C ASP A 15 -10.60 0.16 1.34
N ILE A 16 -10.06 -1.03 1.07
CA ILE A 16 -9.04 -1.24 0.05
C ILE A 16 -9.71 -1.58 -1.28
N PRO A 17 -9.48 -0.79 -2.35
CA PRO A 17 -10.04 -1.10 -3.66
C PRO A 17 -9.41 -2.37 -4.24
N GLU A 18 -10.11 -3.01 -5.17
CA GLU A 18 -9.54 -4.09 -5.96
C GLU A 18 -8.52 -3.50 -6.97
N PHE A 19 -7.31 -4.07 -7.00
CA PHE A 19 -6.25 -3.74 -7.96
C PHE A 19 -5.28 -4.92 -8.09
N ARG A 20 -4.61 -5.00 -9.24
CA ARG A 20 -3.70 -6.08 -9.61
C ARG A 20 -2.39 -5.56 -10.22
N PRO A 21 -1.36 -6.42 -10.36
CA PRO A 21 -0.18 -6.06 -11.12
C PRO A 21 -0.53 -5.59 -12.54
N GLY A 22 0.06 -4.50 -12.96
CA GLY A 22 -0.23 -3.79 -14.22
C GLY A 22 -1.05 -2.50 -14.02
N ASP A 23 -1.80 -2.38 -12.93
CA ASP A 23 -2.65 -1.21 -12.69
C ASP A 23 -1.82 0.00 -12.24
N THR A 24 -2.29 1.20 -12.58
CA THR A 24 -1.73 2.43 -12.04
C THR A 24 -2.50 2.84 -10.80
N VAL A 25 -1.80 2.99 -9.68
CA VAL A 25 -2.39 3.34 -8.39
C VAL A 25 -1.77 4.61 -7.83
N LYS A 26 -2.54 5.33 -7.02
CA LYS A 26 -2.08 6.43 -6.17
C LYS A 26 -2.17 5.98 -4.71
N VAL A 27 -1.03 5.77 -4.08
CA VAL A 27 -0.95 5.41 -2.65
C VAL A 27 -0.74 6.69 -1.85
N HIS A 28 -1.71 7.06 -1.01
CA HIS A 28 -1.60 8.21 -0.13
C HIS A 28 -0.98 7.76 1.18
N VAL A 29 0.26 8.19 1.43
CA VAL A 29 1.03 7.77 2.59
C VAL A 29 1.09 8.92 3.59
N ASN A 30 0.68 8.67 4.82
CA ASN A 30 0.88 9.59 5.94
C ASN A 30 2.34 9.55 6.38
N ILE A 31 3.02 10.68 6.27
CA ILE A 31 4.41 10.86 6.67
C ILE A 31 4.45 11.81 7.86
N VAL A 32 5.10 11.37 8.94
CA VAL A 32 5.29 12.15 10.16
C VAL A 32 6.73 12.64 10.21
N GLU A 33 6.91 13.96 10.16
CA GLU A 33 8.20 14.66 10.21
C GLU A 33 8.25 15.48 11.51
N GLY A 34 8.71 14.86 12.59
CA GLY A 34 8.74 15.47 13.92
C GLY A 34 7.32 15.70 14.47
N SER A 35 6.93 16.97 14.63
CA SER A 35 5.59 17.36 15.11
C SER A 35 4.56 17.60 14.01
N ARG A 36 4.95 17.53 12.73
CA ARG A 36 4.05 17.75 11.59
C ARG A 36 3.80 16.45 10.86
N SER A 37 2.57 16.26 10.40
CA SER A 37 2.19 15.18 9.49
C SER A 37 1.70 15.75 8.16
N ARG A 38 1.96 15.02 7.07
CA ARG A 38 1.43 15.33 5.74
C ARG A 38 1.13 14.06 4.96
N ILE A 39 0.18 14.15 4.05
CA ILE A 39 -0.10 13.08 3.09
C ILE A 39 0.82 13.28 1.88
N GLN A 40 1.64 12.27 1.60
CA GLN A 40 2.46 12.20 0.40
C GLN A 40 1.90 11.15 -0.55
N VAL A 41 1.66 11.55 -1.81
CA VAL A 41 1.15 10.64 -2.84
C VAL A 41 2.31 9.93 -3.54
N PHE A 42 2.28 8.60 -3.55
CA PHE A 42 3.13 7.76 -4.36
C PHE A 42 2.31 7.15 -5.49
N GLN A 43 2.40 7.75 -6.68
CA GLN A 43 1.73 7.26 -7.89
C GLN A 43 2.69 6.45 -8.76
N GLY A 44 2.24 5.29 -9.21
CA GLY A 44 3.01 4.43 -10.12
C GLY A 44 2.25 3.18 -10.52
N VAL A 45 2.94 2.29 -11.22
CA VAL A 45 2.39 1.01 -11.68
C VAL A 45 2.64 -0.06 -10.61
N VAL A 46 1.63 -0.86 -10.30
CA VAL A 46 1.79 -2.04 -9.45
C VAL A 46 2.54 -3.10 -10.23
N ILE A 47 3.71 -3.50 -9.75
CA ILE A 47 4.56 -4.50 -10.42
C ILE A 47 4.48 -5.89 -9.78
N GLY A 48 3.92 -5.97 -8.57
CA GLY A 48 3.76 -7.23 -7.85
C GLY A 48 2.87 -7.07 -6.64
N ARG A 49 2.20 -8.18 -6.28
CA ARG A 49 1.37 -8.32 -5.08
C ARG A 49 1.60 -9.74 -4.55
N SER A 50 1.90 -9.85 -3.26
CA SER A 50 2.42 -11.08 -2.65
C SER A 50 1.83 -11.29 -1.25
N ASN A 51 1.78 -12.55 -0.82
CA ASN A 51 1.15 -13.01 0.42
C ASN A 51 -0.37 -12.78 0.43
N GLU A 52 -0.98 -13.04 1.58
CA GLU A 52 -2.42 -12.92 1.81
C GLU A 52 -2.72 -12.41 3.23
N GLY A 53 -3.96 -11.97 3.45
CA GLY A 53 -4.43 -11.46 4.73
C GLY A 53 -3.59 -10.29 5.24
N ILE A 54 -3.33 -10.24 6.55
CA ILE A 54 -2.62 -9.11 7.16
C ILE A 54 -1.18 -8.93 6.65
N ARG A 55 -0.57 -9.99 6.11
CA ARG A 55 0.81 -10.01 5.60
C ARG A 55 0.89 -9.67 4.12
N GLU A 56 -0.25 -9.39 3.48
CA GLU A 56 -0.31 -9.03 2.09
C GLU A 56 0.46 -7.74 1.82
N THR A 57 1.29 -7.77 0.76
CA THR A 57 2.09 -6.63 0.32
C THR A 57 1.94 -6.41 -1.18
N PHE A 58 2.15 -5.18 -1.61
CA PHE A 58 2.19 -4.82 -3.03
C PHE A 58 3.32 -3.82 -3.30
N THR A 59 3.92 -3.91 -4.49
CA THR A 59 5.04 -3.07 -4.90
C THR A 59 4.60 -2.14 -6.03
N VAL A 60 4.81 -0.85 -5.82
CA VAL A 60 4.54 0.19 -6.81
C VAL A 60 5.86 0.72 -7.35
N ARG A 61 5.99 0.77 -8.67
CA ARG A 61 7.14 1.35 -9.37
C ARG A 61 6.75 2.66 -10.04
N LYS A 62 7.59 3.68 -9.88
CA LYS A 62 7.49 4.93 -10.64
C LYS A 62 8.86 5.38 -11.12
N VAL A 63 8.89 6.20 -12.17
CA VAL A 63 10.12 6.90 -12.58
C VAL A 63 10.07 8.30 -12.01
N SER A 64 11.08 8.67 -11.21
CA SER A 64 11.24 9.99 -10.65
C SER A 64 12.59 10.54 -11.08
N PHE A 65 12.60 11.66 -11.82
CA PHE A 65 13.83 12.28 -12.32
C PHE A 65 14.74 11.30 -13.09
N GLN A 66 14.16 10.52 -14.01
CA GLN A 66 14.85 9.47 -14.78
C GLN A 66 15.41 8.30 -13.96
N VAL A 67 15.12 8.24 -12.66
CA VAL A 67 15.50 7.12 -11.78
C VAL A 67 14.27 6.30 -11.44
N GLY A 68 14.36 4.98 -11.63
CA GLY A 68 13.32 4.05 -11.19
C GLY A 68 13.30 3.96 -9.66
N VAL A 69 12.13 4.18 -9.07
CA VAL A 69 11.90 4.06 -7.63
C VAL A 69 10.80 3.03 -7.42
N GLU A 70 11.12 2.01 -6.64
CA GLU A 70 10.18 0.99 -6.21
C GLU A 70 9.91 1.15 -4.72
N ARG A 71 8.65 0.98 -4.34
CA ARG A 71 8.25 0.97 -2.94
C ARG A 71 7.23 -0.12 -2.70
N THR A 72 7.53 -0.98 -1.75
CA THR A 72 6.64 -2.05 -1.28
C THR A 72 5.88 -1.57 -0.05
N PHE A 73 4.59 -1.89 -0.02
CA PHE A 73 3.66 -1.49 1.01
C PHE A 73 2.91 -2.71 1.55
N PRO A 74 2.73 -2.86 2.87
CA PRO A 74 1.72 -3.75 3.41
C PRO A 74 0.33 -3.18 3.10
N VAL A 75 -0.53 -4.01 2.54
CA VAL A 75 -1.88 -3.64 2.10
C VAL A 75 -2.68 -3.02 3.24
N HIS A 76 -2.61 -3.63 4.43
CA HIS A 76 -3.39 -3.20 5.60
C HIS A 76 -2.64 -2.22 6.53
N SER A 77 -1.57 -1.58 6.05
CA SER A 77 -0.78 -0.68 6.92
C SER A 77 -1.56 0.58 7.30
N PRO A 78 -1.50 1.04 8.55
CA PRO A 78 -2.14 2.29 8.99
C PRO A 78 -1.41 3.55 8.49
N VAL A 79 -0.18 3.41 7.96
CA VAL A 79 0.53 4.54 7.36
C VAL A 79 -0.05 4.92 6.00
N ILE A 80 -0.86 4.06 5.40
CA ILE A 80 -1.58 4.35 4.16
C ILE A 80 -2.90 4.98 4.57
N ASP A 81 -3.13 6.21 4.14
CA ASP A 81 -4.41 6.88 4.33
C ASP A 81 -5.47 6.21 3.44
N HIS A 82 -5.28 6.25 2.12
CA HIS A 82 -6.11 5.52 1.17
C HIS A 82 -5.33 5.16 -0.12
N ILE A 83 -5.86 4.19 -0.86
CA ILE A 83 -5.37 3.79 -2.17
C ILE A 83 -6.44 4.16 -3.19
N ALA A 84 -6.05 4.86 -4.25
CA ALA A 84 -6.92 5.10 -5.41
C ALA A 84 -6.37 4.32 -6.60
N ALA A 85 -7.15 3.34 -7.07
CA ALA A 85 -6.92 2.67 -8.35
C ALA A 85 -7.60 3.50 -9.46
N ALA A 86 -6.90 3.66 -10.58
CA ALA A 86 -7.44 4.32 -11.78
C ALA A 86 -8.27 3.36 -12.63
#